data_AF-A0A2H3CXP2-F1
#
_entry.id   AF-A0A2H3CXP2-F1
#
_cell.length_a   1.000
_cell.length_b   1.000
_cell.length_c   1.000
_cell.angle_alpha   90.00
_cell.angle_beta   90.00
_cell.angle_gamma   90.00
#
_symmetry.space_group_name_H-M   'P 1'
#
loop_
_entity.id
_entity.type
_entity.pdbx_description
1 polymer ?
#
loop_
_entity_poly.entity_id
_entity_poly.type
_entity_poly.pdbx_seq_one_letter_code
_entity_poly.pdbx_strand_id
1 'polypeptide(L)'
;MPRLLQLITESEELDYSSSGVSAEGVNLWLPSNVPADRHGQVWDTSLSNMEELLHTVQCYDALSSIHHILQLKMQMVEYKNKNIRGQRDGTQSQAGIDTIHKWVLAAAVKYRRVREAKLRCASSGN
;
A
#
# COMPACT_ATOMS: atom_id res chain seq x y z
N MET A 1 9.91 -17.49 -18.18
CA MET A 1 10.57 -16.94 -16.98
C MET A 1 11.21 -18.05 -16.13
N PRO A 2 12.27 -18.74 -16.60
CA PRO A 2 12.87 -19.86 -15.88
C PRO A 2 13.76 -19.46 -14.69
N ARG A 3 14.41 -18.28 -14.74
CA ARG A 3 15.35 -17.83 -13.68
C ARG A 3 14.67 -17.30 -12.42
N LEU A 4 13.53 -16.61 -12.55
CA LEU A 4 12.76 -16.14 -11.40
C LEU A 4 12.23 -17.32 -10.58
N LEU A 5 11.83 -18.42 -11.26
CA LEU A 5 11.48 -19.67 -10.60
C LEU A 5 12.68 -20.27 -9.87
N GLN A 6 13.88 -20.27 -10.47
CA GLN A 6 15.10 -20.75 -9.81
C GLN A 6 15.42 -19.96 -8.53
N LEU A 7 15.27 -18.64 -8.57
CA LEU A 7 15.47 -17.76 -7.42
C LEU A 7 14.46 -18.03 -6.30
N ILE A 8 13.19 -18.23 -6.67
CA ILE A 8 12.12 -18.55 -5.73
C ILE A 8 12.39 -19.92 -5.11
N THR A 9 12.73 -20.94 -5.90
CA THR A 9 13.11 -22.27 -5.38
C THR A 9 14.38 -22.26 -4.52
N GLU A 10 15.34 -21.36 -4.80
CA GLU A 10 16.55 -21.22 -3.97
C GLU A 10 16.27 -20.46 -2.66
N SER A 11 15.24 -19.61 -2.64
CA SER A 11 14.79 -18.87 -1.45
C SER A 11 13.77 -19.67 -0.61
N GLU A 12 12.99 -20.54 -1.25
CA GLU A 12 12.03 -21.48 -0.66
C GLU A 12 12.66 -22.87 -0.45
N GLU A 13 13.64 -22.98 0.44
CA GLU A 13 13.88 -24.24 1.18
C GLU A 13 12.93 -24.30 2.40
N LEU A 14 11.64 -24.01 2.19
CA LEU A 14 10.62 -24.04 3.25
C LEU A 14 9.33 -24.73 2.76
N ASP A 15 9.15 -25.95 3.27
CA ASP A 15 7.89 -26.58 3.62
C ASP A 15 6.81 -26.72 2.54
N TYR A 16 7.12 -27.49 1.48
CA TYR A 16 6.09 -28.20 0.72
C TYR A 16 5.56 -29.39 1.54
N SER A 17 4.99 -29.14 2.71
CA SER A 17 4.17 -30.15 3.38
C SER A 17 2.79 -30.11 2.75
N SER A 18 2.33 -31.26 2.28
CA SER A 18 1.12 -31.50 1.49
C SER A 18 -0.18 -31.23 2.30
N SER A 19 -0.41 -29.99 2.70
CA SER A 19 -1.73 -29.50 3.11
C SER A 19 -2.02 -28.25 2.28
N GLY A 20 -3.07 -28.32 1.45
CA GLY A 20 -3.40 -27.31 0.45
C GLY A 20 -3.24 -25.88 0.95
N VAL A 21 -2.21 -25.20 0.47
CA VAL A 21 -1.96 -23.79 0.76
C VAL A 21 -3.14 -23.01 0.19
N SER A 22 -3.87 -22.29 1.05
CA SER A 22 -4.93 -21.38 0.60
C SER A 22 -4.31 -20.41 -0.42
N ALA A 23 -5.01 -20.12 -1.51
CA ALA A 23 -4.51 -19.23 -2.56
C ALA A 23 -4.10 -17.83 -2.01
N GLU A 24 -4.65 -17.44 -0.86
CA GLU A 24 -4.35 -16.20 -0.13
C GLU A 24 -3.00 -16.22 0.61
N GLY A 25 -2.43 -17.41 0.85
CA GLY A 25 -1.14 -17.58 1.52
C GLY A 25 0.07 -17.57 0.58
N VAL A 26 -0.17 -17.56 -0.73
CA VAL A 26 0.92 -17.52 -1.72
C VAL A 26 1.47 -16.10 -1.78
N ASN A 27 2.72 -15.93 -1.35
CA ASN A 27 3.36 -14.62 -1.35
C ASN A 27 3.64 -14.17 -2.79
N LEU A 28 2.92 -13.14 -3.24
CA LEU A 28 3.15 -12.54 -4.55
C LEU A 28 4.37 -11.64 -4.47
N TRP A 29 5.50 -12.13 -4.98
CA TRP A 29 6.72 -11.36 -5.08
C TRP A 29 6.59 -10.31 -6.18
N LEU A 30 6.65 -9.03 -5.77
CA LEU A 30 6.94 -7.93 -6.68
C LEU A 30 8.46 -7.78 -6.81
N PRO A 31 8.95 -7.27 -7.95
CA PRO A 31 10.38 -7.01 -8.10
C PRO A 31 10.92 -6.14 -6.95
N SER A 32 10.22 -5.08 -6.53
CA SER A 32 10.54 -4.23 -5.37
C SER A 32 10.70 -4.94 -4.01
N ASN A 33 10.28 -6.20 -3.86
CA ASN A 33 10.50 -7.01 -2.65
C ASN A 33 11.80 -7.83 -2.68
N VAL A 34 12.49 -7.89 -3.83
CA VAL A 34 13.74 -8.62 -4.01
C VAL A 34 14.92 -7.72 -3.63
N PRO A 35 16.02 -8.26 -3.08
CA PRO A 35 17.24 -7.49 -2.80
C PRO A 35 17.96 -7.04 -4.08
N ALA A 36 18.45 -5.80 -4.06
CA ALA A 36 19.10 -5.10 -5.17
C ALA A 36 20.24 -5.87 -5.87
N ASP A 37 20.94 -6.71 -5.12
CA ASP A 37 22.08 -7.50 -5.57
C ASP A 37 21.73 -8.51 -6.69
N ARG A 38 20.45 -8.87 -6.83
CA ARG A 38 19.97 -9.88 -7.80
C ARG A 38 19.16 -9.29 -8.96
N HIS A 39 18.97 -7.97 -8.98
CA HIS A 39 18.10 -7.29 -9.96
C HIS A 39 18.62 -7.39 -11.40
N GLY A 40 19.93 -7.21 -11.60
CA GLY A 40 20.55 -7.24 -12.93
C GLY A 40 20.54 -8.61 -13.62
N GLN A 41 20.22 -9.68 -12.89
CA GLN A 41 20.21 -11.05 -13.42
C GLN A 41 18.80 -11.56 -13.78
N VAL A 42 17.77 -10.90 -13.24
CA VAL A 42 16.37 -11.35 -13.29
C VAL A 42 15.49 -10.39 -14.09
N TRP A 43 15.83 -9.10 -14.21
CA TRP A 43 14.91 -8.10 -14.77
C TRP A 43 15.40 -7.44 -16.05
N ASP A 44 14.50 -7.38 -17.02
CA ASP A 44 14.61 -6.51 -18.19
C ASP A 44 14.23 -5.08 -17.82
N THR A 45 14.89 -4.08 -18.43
CA THR A 45 14.63 -2.64 -18.21
C THR A 45 13.15 -2.26 -18.41
N SER A 46 12.44 -2.95 -19.30
CA SER A 46 11.01 -2.74 -19.55
C SER A 46 10.13 -3.07 -18.34
N LEU A 47 10.48 -4.13 -17.58
CA LEU A 47 9.72 -4.54 -16.40
C LEU A 47 9.89 -3.54 -15.25
N SER A 48 11.11 -3.03 -15.06
CA SER A 48 11.40 -1.98 -14.08
C SER A 48 10.60 -0.71 -14.36
N ASN A 49 10.51 -0.30 -15.63
CA ASN A 49 9.72 0.88 -16.02
C ASN A 49 8.22 0.69 -15.77
N MET A 50 7.68 -0.51 -16.03
CA MET A 50 6.27 -0.81 -15.75
C MET A 50 5.97 -0.81 -14.25
N GLU A 51 6.87 -1.35 -13.44
CA GLU A 51 6.73 -1.35 -11.98
C GLU A 51 6.81 0.06 -11.40
N GLU A 52 7.75 0.90 -11.89
CA GLU A 52 7.80 2.30 -11.48
C GLU A 52 6.46 3.01 -11.78
N LEU A 53 5.92 2.81 -12.98
CA LEU A 53 4.62 3.37 -13.37
C LEU A 53 3.50 2.87 -12.45
N LEU A 54 3.45 1.57 -12.15
CA LEU A 54 2.48 1.00 -11.20
C LEU A 54 2.54 1.70 -9.85
N HIS A 55 3.74 1.84 -9.27
CA HIS A 55 3.91 2.51 -7.98
C HIS A 55 3.58 4.01 -8.05
N THR A 56 3.83 4.68 -9.17
CA THR A 56 3.41 6.08 -9.34
C THR A 56 1.88 6.21 -9.27
N VAL A 57 1.15 5.36 -9.99
CA VAL A 57 -0.31 5.35 -10.01
C VAL A 57 -0.85 5.02 -8.62
N GLN A 58 -0.28 4.02 -7.95
CA GLN A 58 -0.67 3.66 -6.58
C GLN A 58 -0.42 4.80 -5.57
N CYS A 59 0.65 5.58 -5.74
CA CYS A 59 0.90 6.77 -4.93
C CYS A 59 -0.19 7.83 -5.17
N TYR A 60 -0.54 8.10 -6.42
CA TYR A 60 -1.60 9.07 -6.76
C TYR A 60 -2.98 8.62 -6.28
N ASP A 61 -3.32 7.34 -6.39
CA ASP A 61 -4.54 6.76 -5.84
C ASP A 61 -4.61 6.95 -4.33
N ALA A 62 -3.53 6.59 -3.61
CA ALA A 62 -3.47 6.78 -2.16
C ALA A 62 -3.58 8.26 -1.76
N LEU A 63 -2.92 9.18 -2.47
CA LEU A 63 -3.07 10.62 -2.24
C LEU A 63 -4.50 11.11 -2.48
N SER A 64 -5.12 10.67 -3.58
CA SER A 64 -6.49 11.04 -3.91
C SER A 64 -7.47 10.55 -2.84
N SER A 65 -7.26 9.34 -2.32
CA SER A 65 -8.05 8.82 -1.20
C SER A 65 -7.87 9.66 0.07
N ILE A 66 -6.64 10.07 0.40
CA ILE A 66 -6.36 10.93 1.56
C ILE A 66 -7.08 12.27 1.41
N HIS A 67 -7.00 12.90 0.23
CA HIS A 67 -7.67 14.17 -0.05
C HIS A 67 -9.19 14.05 0.13
N HIS A 68 -9.79 13.01 -0.45
CA HIS A 68 -11.23 12.79 -0.35
C HIS A 68 -11.69 12.60 1.11
N ILE A 69 -10.97 11.78 1.88
CA ILE A 69 -11.31 11.53 3.29
C ILE A 69 -11.12 12.81 4.14
N LEU A 70 -10.08 13.61 3.86
CA LEU A 70 -9.87 14.89 4.55
C LEU A 70 -10.97 15.91 4.24
N GLN A 71 -11.41 15.99 2.98
CA GLN A 71 -12.54 16.84 2.59
C GLN A 71 -13.83 16.39 3.31
N LEU A 72 -14.08 15.08 3.39
CA LEU A 72 -15.21 14.54 4.14
C LEU A 72 -15.13 14.92 5.63
N LYS A 73 -13.95 14.81 6.24
CA LYS A 73 -13.72 15.22 7.63
C LYS A 73 -14.02 16.70 7.84
N MET A 74 -13.58 17.57 6.93
CA MET A 74 -13.86 19.01 6.99
C MET A 74 -15.37 19.28 6.97
N GLN A 75 -16.10 18.66 6.03
CA GLN A 75 -17.56 18.78 5.93
C GLN A 75 -18.27 18.28 7.19
N MET A 76 -17.80 17.17 7.78
CA MET A 76 -18.35 16.68 9.05
C MET A 76 -18.13 17.63 10.23
N VAL A 77 -16.94 18.25 10.32
CA VAL A 77 -16.65 19.23 11.37
C VAL A 77 -17.54 20.46 11.20
N GLU A 78 -17.70 20.95 9.98
CA GLU A 78 -18.63 22.06 9.69
C GLU A 78 -20.07 21.70 10.04
N TYR A 79 -20.53 20.51 9.65
CA TYR A 79 -21.87 20.02 9.97
C TYR A 79 -22.07 19.94 11.49
N LYS A 80 -21.10 19.38 12.22
CA LYS A 80 -21.13 19.29 13.68
C LYS A 80 -21.26 20.69 14.30
N ASN A 81 -20.41 21.62 13.89
CA ASN A 81 -20.38 22.99 14.43
C ASN A 81 -21.68 23.76 14.17
N LYS A 82 -22.35 23.50 13.03
CA LYS A 82 -23.60 24.17 12.65
C LYS A 82 -24.84 23.55 13.31
N ASN A 83 -24.91 22.22 13.37
CA ASN A 83 -26.15 21.49 13.62
C ASN A 83 -26.21 20.75 14.96
N ILE A 84 -25.07 20.40 15.54
CA ILE A 84 -25.05 19.56 16.76
C ILE A 84 -24.95 20.45 17.99
N ARG A 85 -25.97 20.38 18.85
CA ARG A 85 -26.01 21.06 20.14
C ARG A 85 -26.18 20.03 21.25
N GLY A 86 -25.54 20.25 22.39
CA GLY A 86 -25.60 19.34 23.53
C GLY A 86 -24.50 18.27 23.54
N GLN A 87 -24.25 17.71 24.72
CA GLN A 87 -23.09 16.88 25.00
C GLN A 87 -23.17 15.49 24.34
N ARG A 88 -24.32 14.80 24.47
CA ARG A 88 -24.50 13.42 23.97
C ARG A 88 -24.29 13.31 22.47
N ASP A 89 -24.99 14.14 21.70
CA ASP A 89 -24.90 14.15 20.23
C ASP A 89 -23.54 14.67 19.76
N GLY A 90 -22.92 15.55 20.56
CA GLY A 90 -21.54 16.01 20.36
C GLY A 90 -20.52 14.88 20.46
N THR A 91 -20.66 13.98 21.45
CA THR A 91 -19.78 12.82 21.63
C THR A 91 -19.97 11.79 20.51
N GLN A 92 -21.22 11.49 20.11
CA GLN A 92 -21.48 10.57 19.01
C GLN A 92 -20.94 11.10 17.68
N SER A 93 -21.14 12.39 17.40
CA SER A 93 -20.60 13.04 16.21
C SER A 93 -19.06 13.05 16.21
N GLN A 94 -18.45 13.24 17.38
CA GLN A 94 -16.99 13.16 17.52
C GLN A 94 -16.47 11.76 17.21
N ALA A 95 -17.13 10.70 17.69
CA ALA A 95 -16.75 9.32 17.40
C ALA A 95 -16.77 9.00 15.90
N GLY A 96 -17.73 9.56 15.15
CA GLY A 96 -17.76 9.45 13.68
C GLY A 96 -16.56 10.14 13.01
N ILE A 97 -16.23 11.36 13.45
CA ILE A 97 -15.06 12.10 12.97
C ILE A 97 -13.76 11.34 13.28
N ASP A 98 -13.65 10.75 14.46
CA ASP A 98 -12.48 9.97 14.88
C ASP A 98 -12.32 8.69 14.04
N THR A 99 -13.43 8.07 13.65
CA THR A 99 -13.42 6.91 12.75
C THR A 99 -12.88 7.27 11.37
N ILE A 100 -13.33 8.39 10.79
CA ILE A 100 -12.80 8.91 9.53
C ILE A 100 -11.33 9.25 9.66
N HIS A 101 -10.92 9.81 10.79
CA HIS A 101 -9.50 10.08 11.03
C HIS A 101 -8.66 8.79 11.00
N LYS A 102 -9.15 7.68 11.54
CA LYS A 102 -8.49 6.37 11.42
C LYS A 102 -8.35 5.92 9.96
N TRP A 103 -9.35 6.18 9.12
CA TRP A 103 -9.27 5.89 7.68
C TRP A 103 -8.20 6.72 6.98
N VAL A 104 -8.05 8.01 7.34
CA VAL A 104 -6.95 8.85 6.84
C VAL A 104 -5.60 8.24 7.21
N LEU A 105 -5.43 7.79 8.45
CA LEU A 105 -4.18 7.17 8.90
C LEU A 105 -3.89 5.88 8.13
N ALA A 106 -4.90 5.03 7.91
CA ALA A 106 -4.74 3.82 7.11
C ALA A 106 -4.33 4.11 5.66
N ALA A 107 -4.95 5.10 5.02
CA ALA A 107 -4.59 5.56 3.68
C ALA A 107 -3.18 6.16 3.63
N ALA A 108 -2.78 6.90 4.67
CA ALA A 108 -1.42 7.43 4.80
C ALA A 108 -0.36 6.32 4.96
N VAL A 109 -0.67 5.25 5.70
CA VAL A 109 0.20 4.07 5.79
C VAL A 109 0.34 3.39 4.43
N LYS A 110 -0.77 3.23 3.69
CA LYS A 110 -0.73 2.71 2.30
C LYS A 110 0.18 3.56 1.42
N TYR A 111 0.03 4.89 1.45
CA TYR A 111 0.88 5.81 0.69
C TYR A 111 2.37 5.66 1.03
N ARG A 112 2.71 5.62 2.33
CA ARG A 112 4.11 5.47 2.78
C ARG A 112 4.73 4.17 2.27
N ARG A 113 4.02 3.04 2.38
CA ARG A 113 4.49 1.73 1.88
C ARG A 113 4.77 1.75 0.38
N VAL A 114 3.85 2.29 -0.41
CA VAL A 114 4.02 2.39 -1.87
C VAL A 114 5.17 3.34 -2.22
N ARG A 115 5.30 4.46 -1.51
CA ARG A 115 6.39 5.42 -1.72
C ARG A 115 7.75 4.82 -1.40
N GLU A 116 7.87 4.03 -0.34
CA GLU A 116 9.09 3.28 -0.02
C GLU A 116 9.44 2.29 -1.13
N ALA A 117 8.46 1.53 -1.65
CA ALA A 117 8.66 0.62 -2.78
C ALA A 117 9.15 1.38 -4.03
N LYS A 118 8.51 2.51 -4.37
CA LYS A 118 8.94 3.36 -5.48
C LYS A 118 10.39 3.84 -5.32
N LEU A 119 10.81 4.23 -4.11
CA LEU A 119 12.18 4.65 -3.85
C LEU A 119 13.18 3.52 -4.03
N ARG A 120 12.83 2.28 -3.65
CA ARG A 120 13.68 1.10 -3.88
C ARG A 120 13.87 0.85 -5.38
N CYS A 121 12.80 0.93 -6.18
CA CYS A 121 12.90 0.83 -7.64
C CYS A 121 13.81 1.92 -8.22
N ALA A 122 13.62 3.18 -7.81
CA ALA A 122 14.42 4.30 -8.32
C ALA A 122 15.90 4.21 -7.93
N SER A 123 16.23 3.71 -6.73
CA SER A 123 17.61 3.54 -6.28
C SER A 123 18.37 2.42 -7.00
N SER A 124 17.66 1.49 -7.65
CA SER A 124 18.25 0.39 -8.42
C SER A 124 18.57 0.78 -9.88
N GLY A 125 18.16 1.97 -10.31
CA GLY A 125 18.32 2.45 -11.70
C GLY A 125 19.61 3.21 -12.00
N ASN A 126 20.59 3.23 -11.09
CA ASN A 126 21.90 3.87 -11.28
C ASN A 126 23.04 2.85 -11.25
#